data_AF-A0A7X7PPT0-F1
#
_entry.id   AF-A0A7X7PPT0-F1
#
_cell.length_a   1.000
_cell.length_b   1.000
_cell.length_c   1.000
_cell.angle_alpha   90.00
_cell.angle_beta   90.00
_cell.angle_gamma   90.00
#
_symmetry.space_group_name_H-M   'P 1'
#
loop_
_entity.id
_entity.type
_entity.pdbx_description
1 polymer ?
#
loop_
_entity_poly.entity_id
_entity_poly.type
_entity_poly.pdbx_seq_one_letter_code
_entity_poly.pdbx_strand_id
1 'polypeptide(L)'
;MNSFNSSPGTGLDALSLDRSLVQTLAVGLRTAELYQPDNAVVTAVVARLKELLHQRINQGPVELGVRNRCMFANGRRVRLSAADYPRFVYLLRVFEDWGIQGFTFWGALSAKQLATFLWIVANEREGSTETLVDRLERAQLIDVEVIAAAENGTQLRQRDKGSTATGPSTAGGLPGVSAGRSGWANDDSPETAYFKAV
;
A
#
# COMPACT_ATOMS: atom_id res chain seq x y z
N MET A 1 -14.34 11.88 -42.08
CA MET A 1 -14.19 10.55 -41.44
C MET A 1 -13.52 10.78 -40.10
N ASN A 2 -14.31 10.84 -39.03
CA ASN A 2 -13.82 11.19 -37.70
C ASN A 2 -13.24 9.96 -37.02
N SER A 3 -11.92 9.97 -36.84
CA SER A 3 -11.22 9.03 -35.98
C SER A 3 -11.61 9.30 -34.53
N PHE A 4 -12.44 8.41 -33.97
CA PHE A 4 -12.69 8.39 -32.53
C PHE A 4 -11.45 7.81 -31.84
N ASN A 5 -10.66 8.71 -31.28
CA ASN A 5 -9.56 8.41 -30.39
C ASN A 5 -10.14 7.69 -29.16
N SER A 6 -9.84 6.40 -28.98
CA SER A 6 -10.30 5.60 -27.84
C SER A 6 -9.84 6.25 -26.54
N SER A 7 -10.80 6.54 -25.65
CA SER A 7 -10.57 7.15 -24.34
C SER A 7 -9.55 6.37 -23.50
N PRO A 8 -8.68 7.03 -22.72
CA PRO A 8 -7.89 6.38 -21.70
C PRO A 8 -8.84 5.75 -20.68
N GLY A 9 -8.62 4.47 -20.35
CA GLY A 9 -9.50 3.67 -19.48
C GLY A 9 -10.00 4.45 -18.28
N THR A 10 -11.32 4.42 -18.06
CA THR A 10 -11.99 5.28 -17.09
C THR A 10 -11.49 4.98 -15.67
N GLY A 11 -11.47 5.97 -14.78
CA GLY A 11 -11.02 5.78 -13.38
C GLY A 11 -11.76 4.66 -12.62
N LEU A 12 -12.94 4.25 -13.10
CA LEU A 12 -13.71 3.10 -12.61
C LEU A 12 -13.04 1.76 -12.96
N ASP A 13 -12.42 1.64 -14.13
CA ASP A 13 -11.70 0.44 -14.57
C ASP A 13 -10.42 0.24 -13.74
N ALA A 14 -9.75 1.33 -13.38
CA ALA A 14 -8.61 1.26 -12.47
C ALA A 14 -9.02 0.83 -11.04
N LEU A 15 -10.17 1.30 -10.54
CA LEU A 15 -10.70 0.91 -9.23
C LEU A 15 -11.08 -0.58 -9.18
N SER A 16 -11.69 -1.10 -10.24
CA SER A 16 -12.06 -2.51 -10.33
C SER A 16 -10.84 -3.42 -10.47
N LEU A 17 -9.83 -2.98 -11.22
CA LEU A 17 -8.54 -3.64 -11.36
C LEU A 17 -7.79 -3.72 -10.02
N ASP A 18 -7.67 -2.60 -9.31
CA ASP A 18 -7.02 -2.53 -7.98
C ASP A 18 -7.69 -3.48 -6.98
N ARG A 19 -9.02 -3.52 -6.96
CA ARG A 19 -9.78 -4.44 -6.09
C ARG A 19 -9.53 -5.90 -6.48
N SER A 20 -9.53 -6.20 -7.77
CA SER A 20 -9.29 -7.55 -8.29
C SER A 20 -7.88 -8.03 -7.97
N LEU A 21 -6.88 -7.14 -8.04
CA LEU A 21 -5.48 -7.42 -7.66
C LEU A 21 -5.39 -7.82 -6.19
N VAL A 22 -5.91 -6.99 -5.29
CA VAL A 22 -5.90 -7.26 -3.85
C VAL A 22 -6.61 -8.58 -3.51
N GLN A 23 -7.79 -8.81 -4.08
CA GLN A 23 -8.54 -10.05 -3.85
C GLN A 23 -7.79 -11.28 -4.37
N THR A 24 -7.22 -11.18 -5.57
CA THR A 24 -6.51 -12.31 -6.19
C THR A 24 -5.19 -12.59 -5.47
N LEU A 25 -4.49 -11.58 -4.97
CA LEU A 25 -3.32 -11.75 -4.10
C LEU A 25 -3.69 -12.48 -2.82
N ALA A 26 -4.78 -12.07 -2.14
CA ALA A 26 -5.25 -12.73 -0.92
C ALA A 26 -5.56 -14.21 -1.16
N VAL A 27 -6.27 -14.50 -2.26
CA VAL A 27 -6.59 -15.88 -2.67
C VAL A 27 -5.31 -16.64 -3.01
N GLY A 28 -4.38 -16.04 -3.75
CA GLY A 28 -3.12 -16.66 -4.14
C GLY A 28 -2.28 -17.07 -2.94
N LEU A 29 -2.10 -16.16 -1.99
CA LEU A 29 -1.36 -16.44 -0.76
C LEU A 29 -2.04 -17.54 0.06
N ARG A 30 -3.37 -17.49 0.21
CA ARG A 30 -4.10 -18.53 0.94
C ARG A 30 -4.05 -19.89 0.23
N THR A 31 -4.06 -19.89 -1.09
CA THR A 31 -3.98 -21.12 -1.90
C THR A 31 -2.58 -21.73 -1.81
N ALA A 32 -1.53 -20.90 -1.79
CA ALA A 32 -0.16 -21.35 -1.65
C ALA A 32 0.14 -21.97 -0.27
N GLU A 33 -0.60 -21.60 0.79
CA GLU A 33 -0.53 -22.29 2.09
C GLU A 33 -1.12 -23.72 2.04
N LEU A 34 -2.03 -23.99 1.10
CA LEU A 34 -2.80 -25.23 1.05
C LEU A 34 -2.27 -26.24 0.02
N TYR A 35 -1.62 -25.74 -1.02
CA TYR A 35 -1.22 -26.54 -2.18
C TYR A 35 0.20 -26.21 -2.62
N GLN A 36 0.86 -27.21 -3.20
CA GLN A 36 2.18 -27.05 -3.82
C GLN A 36 2.12 -26.14 -5.06
N PRO A 37 3.23 -25.48 -5.45
CA PRO A 37 3.25 -24.52 -6.56
C PRO A 37 2.84 -25.08 -7.93
N ASP A 38 2.96 -26.39 -8.15
CA ASP A 38 2.59 -27.10 -9.38
C ASP A 38 1.11 -27.50 -9.44
N ASN A 39 0.35 -27.28 -8.35
CA ASN A 39 -1.06 -27.59 -8.30
C ASN A 39 -1.87 -26.72 -9.28
N ALA A 40 -2.87 -27.33 -9.93
CA ALA A 40 -3.73 -26.66 -10.90
C ALA A 40 -4.47 -25.44 -10.34
N VAL A 41 -4.86 -25.48 -9.06
CA VAL A 41 -5.55 -24.36 -8.39
C VAL A 41 -4.59 -23.18 -8.21
N VAL A 42 -3.35 -23.43 -7.77
CA VAL A 42 -2.30 -22.41 -7.66
C VAL A 42 -2.01 -21.83 -9.04
N THR A 43 -1.85 -22.69 -10.04
CA THR A 43 -1.58 -22.28 -11.44
C THR A 43 -2.66 -21.35 -11.98
N ALA A 44 -3.94 -21.66 -11.75
CA ALA A 44 -5.04 -20.81 -12.18
C ALA A 44 -5.03 -19.43 -11.52
N VAL A 45 -4.76 -19.38 -10.20
CA VAL A 45 -4.68 -18.12 -9.47
C VAL A 45 -3.46 -17.30 -9.90
N VAL A 46 -2.31 -17.94 -10.11
CA VAL A 46 -1.08 -17.31 -10.62
C VAL A 46 -1.33 -16.71 -12.00
N ALA A 47 -1.99 -17.44 -12.90
CA ALA A 47 -2.32 -16.93 -14.23
C ALA A 47 -3.20 -15.67 -14.15
N ARG A 48 -4.20 -15.69 -13.27
CA ARG A 48 -5.07 -14.52 -13.06
C ARG A 48 -4.33 -13.35 -12.44
N LEU A 49 -3.48 -13.59 -11.43
CA LEU A 49 -2.70 -12.54 -10.79
C LEU A 49 -1.73 -11.89 -11.79
N LYS A 50 -1.08 -12.70 -12.62
CA LYS A 50 -0.18 -12.24 -13.68
C LYS A 50 -0.89 -11.31 -14.66
N GLU A 51 -2.07 -11.71 -15.13
CA GLU A 51 -2.87 -10.90 -16.05
C GLU A 51 -3.19 -9.52 -15.45
N LEU A 52 -3.67 -9.50 -14.20
CA LEU A 52 -4.02 -8.26 -13.50
C LEU A 52 -2.79 -7.37 -13.25
N LEU A 53 -1.66 -7.96 -12.84
CA LEU A 53 -0.41 -7.21 -12.64
C LEU A 53 0.09 -6.62 -13.95
N HIS A 54 0.10 -7.40 -15.04
CA HIS A 54 0.50 -6.90 -16.36
C HIS A 54 -0.38 -5.74 -16.83
N GLN A 55 -1.70 -5.85 -16.67
CA GLN A 55 -2.63 -4.77 -17.02
C GLN A 55 -2.32 -3.49 -16.24
N ARG A 56 -1.96 -3.61 -14.96
CA ARG A 56 -1.67 -2.47 -14.09
C ARG A 56 -0.28 -1.88 -14.30
N ILE A 57 0.74 -2.73 -14.49
CA ILE A 57 2.15 -2.34 -14.70
C ILE A 57 2.33 -1.45 -15.93
N ASN A 58 1.51 -1.64 -16.97
CA ASN A 58 1.48 -0.77 -18.15
C ASN A 58 1.15 0.71 -17.81
N GLN A 59 0.68 1.00 -16.60
CA GLN A 59 0.35 2.33 -16.10
C GLN A 59 1.37 2.85 -15.07
N GLY A 60 2.41 2.08 -14.78
CA GLY A 60 3.44 2.35 -13.77
C GLY A 60 3.56 1.22 -12.72
N PRO A 61 4.51 1.34 -11.78
CA PRO A 61 4.71 0.35 -10.71
C PRO A 61 3.41 0.08 -9.92
N VAL A 62 3.26 -1.15 -9.44
CA VAL A 62 2.09 -1.57 -8.68
C VAL A 62 2.44 -1.65 -7.21
N GLU A 63 1.94 -0.72 -6.42
CA GLU A 63 2.11 -0.70 -4.98
C GLU A 63 0.86 -1.31 -4.34
N LEU A 64 1.00 -2.39 -3.58
CA LEU A 64 -0.08 -3.00 -2.80
C LEU A 64 0.33 -2.99 -1.34
N GLY A 65 -0.43 -2.29 -0.50
CA GLY A 65 -0.04 -2.14 0.90
C GLY A 65 -1.18 -1.86 1.85
N VAL A 66 -0.83 -1.76 3.12
CA VAL A 66 -1.72 -1.57 4.25
C VAL A 66 -1.29 -0.32 4.98
N ARG A 67 -2.27 0.54 5.27
CA ARG A 67 -2.10 1.69 6.16
C ARG A 67 -3.35 1.86 7.01
N ASN A 68 -3.21 2.06 8.32
CA ASN A 68 -4.33 2.19 9.26
C ASN A 68 -5.38 1.06 9.10
N ARG A 69 -4.91 -0.20 8.99
CA ARG A 69 -5.74 -1.40 8.74
C ARG A 69 -6.68 -1.26 7.54
N CYS A 70 -6.23 -0.60 6.47
CA CYS A 70 -6.93 -0.50 5.20
C CYS A 70 -5.97 -0.88 4.06
N MET A 71 -6.47 -1.61 3.05
CA MET A 71 -5.69 -1.82 1.82
C MET A 71 -5.63 -0.57 0.97
N PHE A 72 -4.47 -0.38 0.37
CA PHE A 72 -4.20 0.60 -0.66
C PHE A 72 -3.59 -0.12 -1.87
N ALA A 73 -3.97 0.36 -3.05
CA ALA A 73 -3.33 0.04 -4.31
C ALA A 73 -2.92 1.37 -4.96
N ASN A 74 -1.63 1.56 -5.23
CA ASN A 74 -1.04 2.78 -5.81
C ASN A 74 -1.53 4.04 -5.08
N GLY A 75 -1.40 4.06 -3.75
CA GLY A 75 -1.83 5.18 -2.89
C GLY A 75 -3.35 5.36 -2.73
N ARG A 76 -4.19 4.60 -3.46
CA ARG A 76 -5.65 4.70 -3.38
C ARG A 76 -6.25 3.60 -2.51
N ARG A 77 -7.13 3.98 -1.58
CA ARG A 77 -7.82 3.02 -0.71
C ARG A 77 -8.72 2.11 -1.51
N VAL A 78 -8.53 0.80 -1.37
CA VAL A 78 -9.41 -0.21 -1.97
C VAL A 78 -10.66 -0.36 -1.11
N ARG A 79 -11.83 -0.09 -1.69
CA ARG A 79 -13.12 -0.28 -1.01
C ARG A 79 -13.51 -1.75 -1.07
N LEU A 80 -13.64 -2.35 0.10
CA LEU A 80 -14.00 -3.75 0.27
C LEU A 80 -15.49 -3.88 0.59
N SER A 81 -16.12 -4.95 0.09
CA SER A 81 -17.46 -5.35 0.53
C SER A 81 -17.37 -6.29 1.73
N ALA A 82 -18.50 -6.50 2.44
CA ALA A 82 -18.55 -7.44 3.56
C ALA A 82 -18.12 -8.87 3.16
N ALA A 83 -18.42 -9.29 1.92
CA ALA A 83 -18.02 -10.61 1.39
C ALA A 83 -16.51 -10.77 1.18
N ASP A 84 -15.76 -9.67 1.11
CA ASP A 84 -14.31 -9.67 0.91
C ASP A 84 -13.52 -9.60 2.21
N TYR A 85 -14.19 -9.26 3.30
CA TYR A 85 -13.57 -8.96 4.58
C TYR A 85 -12.66 -10.09 5.11
N PRO A 86 -13.05 -11.38 5.04
CA PRO A 86 -12.17 -12.46 5.50
C PRO A 86 -10.84 -12.53 4.74
N ARG A 87 -10.85 -12.29 3.43
CA ARG A 87 -9.64 -12.28 2.58
C ARG A 87 -8.72 -11.13 2.94
N PHE A 88 -9.30 -9.99 3.28
CA PHE A 88 -8.55 -8.82 3.71
C PHE A 88 -7.90 -9.00 5.08
N VAL A 89 -8.66 -9.52 6.06
CA VAL A 89 -8.11 -9.81 7.39
C VAL A 89 -6.95 -10.82 7.28
N TYR A 90 -7.07 -11.80 6.38
CA TYR A 90 -5.98 -12.71 6.08
C TYR A 90 -4.75 -11.96 5.54
N LEU A 91 -4.89 -11.09 4.53
CA LEU A 91 -3.76 -10.29 4.03
C LEU A 91 -3.11 -9.43 5.11
N LEU A 92 -3.91 -8.76 5.95
CA LEU A 92 -3.39 -7.99 7.08
C LEU A 92 -2.50 -8.86 7.97
N ARG A 93 -2.97 -10.05 8.33
CA ARG A 93 -2.20 -10.99 9.13
C ARG A 93 -0.90 -11.40 8.45
N VAL A 94 -0.92 -11.71 7.15
CA VAL A 94 0.32 -12.05 6.43
C VAL A 94 1.34 -10.92 6.52
N PHE A 95 0.90 -9.67 6.36
CA PHE A 95 1.80 -8.52 6.43
C PHE A 95 2.28 -8.25 7.87
N GLU A 96 1.40 -8.41 8.86
CA GLU A 96 1.73 -8.31 10.29
C GLU A 96 2.75 -9.40 10.69
N ASP A 97 2.55 -10.65 10.26
CA ASP A 97 3.45 -11.79 10.53
C ASP A 97 4.87 -11.52 9.99
N TRP A 98 4.99 -10.82 8.85
CA TRP A 98 6.27 -10.44 8.25
C TRP A 98 6.85 -9.12 8.75
N GLY A 99 6.09 -8.30 9.48
CA GLY A 99 6.52 -6.95 9.89
C GLY A 99 6.55 -5.93 8.74
N ILE A 100 5.73 -6.12 7.71
CA ILE A 100 5.71 -5.28 6.49
C ILE A 100 4.40 -4.51 6.36
N GLN A 101 4.41 -3.48 5.53
CA GLN A 101 3.22 -2.75 5.10
C GLN A 101 2.75 -3.17 3.72
N GLY A 102 3.55 -3.85 2.90
CA GLY A 102 3.14 -4.28 1.57
C GLY A 102 4.28 -4.56 0.62
N PHE A 103 3.97 -4.52 -0.68
CA PHE A 103 4.91 -4.79 -1.76
C PHE A 103 4.75 -3.76 -2.88
N THR A 104 5.86 -3.42 -3.52
CA THR A 104 5.87 -2.71 -4.81
C THR A 104 6.40 -3.64 -5.89
N PHE A 105 5.63 -3.80 -6.96
CA PHE A 105 6.02 -4.52 -8.16
C PHE A 105 6.47 -3.51 -9.22
N TRP A 106 7.77 -3.50 -9.51
CA TRP A 106 8.40 -2.61 -10.48
C TRP A 106 8.28 -3.12 -11.92
N GLY A 107 8.16 -4.44 -12.07
CA GLY A 107 8.19 -5.11 -13.36
C GLY A 107 7.23 -6.29 -13.44
N ALA A 108 6.96 -6.71 -14.68
CA ALA A 108 6.08 -7.83 -14.96
C ALA A 108 6.76 -9.15 -14.59
N LEU A 109 6.18 -9.89 -13.64
CA LEU A 109 6.71 -11.17 -13.20
C LEU A 109 6.23 -12.33 -14.09
N SER A 110 7.11 -13.28 -14.35
CA SER A 110 6.73 -14.55 -14.98
C SER A 110 5.80 -15.36 -14.06
N ALA A 111 5.08 -16.34 -14.62
CA ALA A 111 4.20 -17.21 -13.82
C ALA A 111 4.99 -17.99 -12.75
N LYS A 112 6.21 -18.44 -13.09
CA LYS A 112 7.10 -19.13 -12.15
C LYS A 112 7.51 -18.20 -11.00
N GLN A 113 7.92 -16.97 -11.32
CA GLN A 113 8.28 -15.97 -10.31
C GLN A 113 7.10 -15.63 -9.39
N LEU A 114 5.89 -15.49 -9.94
CA LEU A 114 4.69 -15.25 -9.13
C LEU A 114 4.34 -16.44 -8.23
N ALA A 115 4.46 -17.68 -8.72
CA ALA A 115 4.24 -18.86 -7.90
C ALA A 115 5.26 -18.94 -6.75
N THR A 116 6.54 -18.67 -7.04
CA THR A 116 7.61 -18.62 -6.04
C THR A 116 7.39 -17.48 -5.03
N PHE A 117 7.01 -16.29 -5.48
CA PHE A 117 6.65 -15.17 -4.62
C PHE A 117 5.51 -15.55 -3.65
N LEU A 118 4.41 -16.10 -4.19
CA LEU A 118 3.28 -16.53 -3.36
C LEU A 118 3.71 -17.60 -2.34
N TRP A 119 4.55 -18.55 -2.74
CA TRP A 119 5.05 -19.60 -1.87
C TRP A 119 5.87 -19.06 -0.70
N ILE A 120 6.87 -18.21 -0.98
CA ILE A 120 7.77 -17.62 0.03
C ILE A 120 6.95 -16.82 1.05
N VAL A 121 6.10 -15.91 0.56
CA VAL A 121 5.29 -15.03 1.42
C VAL A 121 4.27 -15.83 2.22
N ALA A 122 3.71 -16.89 1.63
CA ALA A 122 2.66 -17.69 2.27
C ALA A 122 3.19 -18.65 3.34
N ASN A 123 4.25 -19.41 3.06
CA ASN A 123 4.63 -20.57 3.85
C ASN A 123 5.84 -20.33 4.75
N GLU A 124 6.70 -19.39 4.41
CA GLU A 124 7.99 -19.29 5.08
C GLU A 124 7.99 -18.18 6.15
N ARG A 125 6.88 -17.97 6.86
CA ARG A 125 6.69 -16.80 7.76
C ARG A 125 7.53 -16.79 9.05
N GLU A 126 8.50 -17.68 9.17
CA GLU A 126 9.50 -17.65 10.22
C GLU A 126 10.57 -16.62 9.85
N GLY A 127 10.48 -15.40 10.39
CA GLY A 127 11.50 -14.37 10.20
C GLY A 127 11.00 -12.94 10.38
N SER A 128 11.89 -12.00 10.10
CA SER A 128 11.63 -10.55 10.04
C SER A 128 11.48 -10.07 8.59
N THR A 129 11.21 -8.77 8.41
CA THR A 129 11.22 -8.11 7.09
C THR A 129 12.51 -8.40 6.31
N GLU A 130 13.67 -8.36 6.97
CA GLU A 130 14.97 -8.65 6.35
C GLU A 130 15.04 -10.09 5.85
N THR A 131 14.48 -11.03 6.63
CA THR A 131 14.42 -12.44 6.22
C THR A 131 13.57 -12.63 4.96
N LEU A 132 12.48 -11.89 4.82
CA LEU A 132 11.67 -11.90 3.61
C LEU A 132 12.44 -11.35 2.41
N VAL A 133 13.08 -10.19 2.58
CA VAL A 133 13.90 -9.55 1.52
C VAL A 133 14.98 -10.51 1.03
N ASP A 134 15.77 -11.08 1.94
CA ASP A 134 16.82 -12.05 1.63
C ASP A 134 16.30 -13.23 0.79
N ARG A 135 15.10 -13.72 1.10
CA ARG A 135 14.51 -14.87 0.40
C ARG A 135 14.00 -14.50 -0.97
N LEU A 136 13.39 -13.32 -1.12
CA LEU A 136 12.98 -12.80 -2.42
C LEU A 136 14.20 -12.58 -3.33
N GLU A 137 15.30 -12.06 -2.79
CA GLU A 137 16.56 -11.86 -3.53
C GLU A 137 17.17 -13.20 -3.97
N ARG A 138 17.28 -14.19 -3.07
CA ARG A 138 17.77 -15.54 -3.43
C ARG A 138 16.90 -16.21 -4.48
N ALA A 139 15.61 -15.91 -4.51
CA ALA A 139 14.66 -16.38 -5.51
C ALA A 139 14.68 -15.56 -6.82
N GLN A 140 15.58 -14.56 -6.95
CA GLN A 140 15.71 -13.68 -8.11
C GLN A 140 14.43 -12.87 -8.41
N LEU A 141 13.73 -12.44 -7.35
CA LEU A 141 12.54 -11.60 -7.42
C LEU A 141 12.89 -10.10 -7.26
N ILE A 142 13.87 -9.64 -8.03
CA ILE A 142 14.42 -8.27 -7.95
C ILE A 142 13.41 -7.15 -8.28
N ASP A 143 12.35 -7.49 -9.02
CA ASP A 143 11.28 -6.56 -9.38
C ASP A 143 10.21 -6.42 -8.27
N VAL A 144 10.41 -7.06 -7.12
CA VAL A 144 9.53 -6.98 -5.95
C VAL A 144 10.26 -6.32 -4.81
N GLU A 145 9.80 -5.14 -4.43
CA GLU A 145 10.29 -4.42 -3.25
C GLU A 145 9.32 -4.60 -2.08
N VAL A 146 9.87 -4.74 -0.87
CA VAL A 146 9.10 -4.85 0.37
C VAL A 146 8.95 -3.47 1.00
N ILE A 147 7.72 -3.08 1.32
CA ILE A 147 7.45 -1.85 2.06
C ILE A 147 7.55 -2.19 3.55
N ALA A 148 8.63 -1.82 4.21
CA ALA A 148 8.81 -2.10 5.64
C ALA A 148 7.76 -1.36 6.50
N ALA A 149 7.36 -1.97 7.62
CA ALA A 149 6.62 -1.23 8.63
C ALA A 149 7.57 -0.23 9.31
N ALA A 150 7.20 1.05 9.32
CA ALA A 150 7.91 2.03 10.14
C ALA A 150 7.92 1.55 11.60
N GLU A 151 9.10 1.44 12.20
CA GLU A 151 9.22 1.21 13.64
C GLU A 151 8.42 2.31 14.37
N ASN A 152 7.51 1.91 15.25
CA ASN A 152 6.65 2.85 15.95
C ASN A 152 7.48 3.88 16.73
N GLY A 153 7.51 5.12 16.26
CA GLY A 153 8.11 6.23 16.99
C GLY A 153 7.59 7.57 16.51
N THR A 154 6.68 8.16 17.30
CA THR A 154 6.29 9.58 17.26
C THR A 154 5.12 9.95 16.32
N GLN A 155 3.91 9.49 16.66
CA GLN A 155 2.78 10.43 16.55
C GLN A 155 2.94 11.47 17.67
N LEU A 156 3.68 12.54 17.39
CA LEU A 156 3.56 13.79 18.13
C LEU A 156 2.14 14.32 17.86
N ARG A 157 1.19 13.91 18.70
CA ARG A 157 0.00 14.70 18.96
C ARG A 157 0.44 15.98 19.66
N GLN A 158 0.98 16.93 18.91
CA GLN A 158 1.04 18.31 19.36
C GLN A 158 -0.27 18.98 18.96
N ARG A 159 -1.28 18.80 19.81
CA ARG A 159 -2.35 19.78 19.97
C ARG A 159 -2.71 19.88 21.43
N ASP A 160 -1.73 20.31 22.22
CA ASP A 160 -2.03 21.18 23.36
C ASP A 160 -2.60 22.47 22.80
N LYS A 161 -3.93 22.56 22.77
CA LYS A 161 -4.61 23.80 23.10
C LYS A 161 -5.54 23.48 24.25
N GLY A 162 -5.03 23.77 25.44
CA GLY A 162 -5.88 23.97 26.60
C GLY A 162 -7.01 24.93 26.25
N SER A 163 -8.22 24.54 26.60
CA SER A 163 -9.32 25.46 26.79
C SER A 163 -10.12 24.95 27.98
N THR A 164 -9.58 25.22 29.16
CA THR A 164 -10.37 25.46 30.35
C THR A 164 -10.93 26.87 30.25
N ALA A 165 -12.25 27.01 30.17
CA ALA A 165 -13.00 28.07 30.87
C ALA A 165 -14.51 27.96 30.56
N THR A 166 -15.22 27.54 31.59
CA THR A 166 -16.56 27.96 32.03
C THR A 166 -16.90 29.41 31.62
N GLY A 167 -18.17 29.68 31.22
CA GLY A 167 -18.69 31.01 30.83
C GLY A 167 -18.67 32.08 31.97
N PRO A 168 -19.30 33.27 31.83
CA PRO A 168 -20.50 33.57 31.05
C PRO A 168 -20.53 34.93 30.26
N SER A 169 -21.62 35.10 29.50
CA SER A 169 -22.25 36.32 28.93
C SER A 169 -21.77 37.70 29.40
N THR A 170 -21.51 38.66 28.47
CA THR A 170 -22.13 40.01 28.39
C THR A 170 -21.78 40.70 27.04
N ALA A 171 -22.69 41.52 26.53
CA ALA A 171 -22.65 42.28 25.28
C ALA A 171 -21.66 43.48 25.25
N GLY A 172 -21.24 43.91 24.04
CA GLY A 172 -20.86 45.31 23.78
C GLY A 172 -19.60 45.58 22.91
N GLY A 173 -19.81 45.88 21.62
CA GLY A 173 -19.24 47.02 20.85
C GLY A 173 -17.72 47.33 20.77
N LEU A 174 -17.15 47.03 19.58
CA LEU A 174 -16.36 47.89 18.65
C LEU A 174 -15.01 48.58 19.08
N PRO A 175 -14.15 48.97 18.10
CA PRO A 175 -12.74 48.53 18.05
C PRO A 175 -11.70 49.67 18.11
N GLY A 176 -10.41 49.32 18.27
CA GLY A 176 -9.33 50.30 18.20
C GLY A 176 -7.93 49.73 17.94
N VAL A 177 -7.42 50.05 16.75
CA VAL A 177 -6.07 50.56 16.43
C VAL A 177 -4.82 49.65 16.59
N SER A 178 -4.21 49.46 15.41
CA SER A 178 -2.83 49.15 15.01
C SER A 178 -1.68 49.21 16.04
N ALA A 179 -0.72 48.29 15.92
CA ALA A 179 0.64 48.52 15.36
C ALA A 179 1.67 47.49 15.86
N GLY A 180 2.64 47.16 15.00
CA GLY A 180 3.90 46.48 15.36
C GLY A 180 4.06 45.12 14.66
N ARG A 181 4.79 44.99 13.53
CA ARG A 181 6.28 44.92 13.42
C ARG A 181 6.76 43.67 14.17
N SER A 182 7.42 42.65 13.62
CA SER A 182 8.42 42.42 12.56
C SER A 182 8.56 40.89 12.50
N GLY A 183 8.99 40.16 11.47
CA GLY A 183 9.89 40.40 10.36
C GLY A 183 10.70 39.11 10.15
N TRP A 184 11.10 38.81 8.91
CA TRP A 184 12.19 37.89 8.50
C TRP A 184 12.02 36.40 8.90
N ALA A 185 12.38 35.37 8.15
CA ALA A 185 12.89 35.13 6.81
C ALA A 185 12.92 33.59 6.60
N ASN A 186 13.00 33.17 5.33
CA ASN A 186 13.43 31.86 4.79
C ASN A 186 12.51 30.66 5.06
N ASP A 187 11.91 30.04 4.04
CA ASP A 187 12.54 29.20 2.99
C ASP A 187 13.30 28.02 3.62
N ASP A 188 12.63 26.86 3.70
CA ASP A 188 13.24 25.63 3.21
C ASP A 188 12.19 24.52 3.05
N SER A 189 12.29 23.85 1.91
CA SER A 189 11.49 22.69 1.53
C SER A 189 11.94 21.46 2.34
N PRO A 190 11.06 20.54 2.75
CA PRO A 190 11.51 19.30 3.37
C PRO A 190 12.08 18.36 2.31
N GLU A 191 13.41 18.20 2.31
CA GLU A 191 14.11 17.12 1.62
C GLU A 191 13.57 15.77 2.07
N THR A 192 13.15 14.95 1.10
CA THR A 192 12.77 13.55 1.31
C THR A 192 14.04 12.72 1.24
N ALA A 193 14.45 12.10 2.35
CA ALA A 193 15.60 11.22 2.39
C ALA A 193 15.30 9.89 1.67
N TYR A 194 16.02 9.63 0.57
CA TYR A 194 16.11 8.33 -0.07
C TYR A 194 17.33 7.59 0.49
N PHE A 195 17.12 6.42 1.11
CA PHE A 195 18.22 5.49 1.36
C PHE A 195 18.41 4.60 0.12
N LYS A 196 19.61 4.66 -0.47
CA LYS A 196 20.08 3.73 -1.49
C LYS A 196 21.18 2.89 -0.85
N ALA A 197 20.98 1.58 -0.74
CA ALA A 197 22.02 0.66 -0.30
C ALA A 197 23.09 0.52 -1.40
N VAL A 198 24.36 0.44 -0.97
CA VAL A 198 25.56 0.21 -1.79
C VAL A 198 25.85 -1.28 -1.86
#